data_AF-A0A6S7J9K5-F1
#
_entry.id   AF-A0A6S7J9K5-F1
#
_cell.length_a   1.000
_cell.length_b   1.000
_cell.length_c   1.000
_cell.angle_alpha   90.00
_cell.angle_beta   90.00
_cell.angle_gamma   90.00
#
_symmetry.space_group_name_H-M   'P 1'
#
loop_
_entity.id
_entity.type
_entity.pdbx_description
1 polymer ?
#
loop_
_entity_poly.entity_id
_entity_poly.type
_entity_poly.pdbx_seq_one_letter_code
_entity_poly.pdbx_strand_id
1 'polypeptide(L)'
;KFVLAIWILAVCVALVDIYAPYSAVKENPRIWTKGERAVYGSLHWTIWSFSIIWLIFACHYNYAGPVKILLAAKFWIPLSRINYVAFIMHYTIIKIFAYNIEAPIHYTGFTLVTSYLTALVLSYAVAFIVTVVVEQPCANLEALVWKKVEKK
;
A
#
# COMPACT_ATOMS: atom_id res chain seq x y z
N LYS A 1 25.00 -7.98 15.66
CA LYS A 1 24.87 -9.34 15.07
C LYS A 1 23.42 -9.82 15.09
N PHE A 2 22.77 -9.92 16.26
CA PHE A 2 21.35 -10.29 16.36
C PHE A 2 20.39 -9.39 15.56
N VAL A 3 20.55 -8.07 15.63
CA VAL A 3 19.71 -7.10 14.88
C VAL A 3 19.75 -7.35 13.36
N LEU A 4 20.93 -7.64 12.81
CA LEU A 4 21.10 -7.95 11.39
C LEU A 4 20.37 -9.25 11.02
N ALA A 5 20.45 -10.28 11.86
CA ALA A 5 19.75 -11.54 11.63
C ALA A 5 18.24 -11.35 11.61
N ILE A 6 17.68 -10.50 12.49
CA ILE A 6 16.24 -10.20 12.50
C ILE A 6 15.84 -9.39 11.26
N TRP A 7 16.68 -8.46 10.79
CA TRP A 7 16.44 -7.75 9.53
C TRP A 7 16.39 -8.70 8.33
N ILE A 8 17.36 -9.62 8.22
CA ILE A 8 17.39 -10.62 7.16
C ILE A 8 16.14 -11.50 7.24
N LEU A 9 15.79 -11.98 8.44
CA LEU A 9 14.60 -12.79 8.65
C LEU A 9 13.33 -12.05 8.25
N ALA A 10 13.15 -10.79 8.67
CA ALA A 10 11.97 -9.99 8.35
C ALA A 10 11.84 -9.76 6.84
N VAL A 11 12.95 -9.47 6.15
CA VAL A 11 12.96 -9.31 4.69
C VAL A 11 12.66 -10.63 3.99
N CYS A 12 13.26 -11.74 4.42
CA CYS A 12 12.98 -13.06 3.86
C CYS A 12 11.50 -13.44 4.03
N VAL A 13 10.93 -13.22 5.22
CA VAL A 13 9.51 -13.49 5.50
C VAL A 13 8.60 -12.64 4.63
N ALA A 14 8.87 -11.33 4.51
CA ALA A 14 8.10 -10.44 3.64
C ALA A 14 8.19 -10.83 2.15
N LEU A 15 9.38 -11.23 1.67
CA LEU A 15 9.56 -11.69 0.29
C LEU A 15 8.83 -13.01 0.04
N VAL A 16 8.89 -13.97 0.97
CA VAL A 16 8.15 -15.23 0.85
C VAL A 16 6.65 -14.97 0.76
N ASP A 17 6.12 -14.05 1.57
CA ASP A 17 4.71 -13.68 1.55
C ASP A 17 4.26 -13.08 0.21
N ILE A 18 5.08 -12.18 -0.37
CA ILE A 18 4.84 -11.55 -1.68
C ILE A 18 4.94 -12.57 -2.82
N TYR A 19 5.94 -13.45 -2.80
CA TYR A 19 6.20 -14.39 -3.89
C TYR A 19 5.41 -15.70 -3.77
N ALA A 20 4.78 -15.99 -2.63
CA ALA A 20 3.91 -17.16 -2.47
C ALA A 20 2.90 -17.33 -3.62
N PRO A 21 2.07 -16.33 -3.98
CA PRO A 21 1.06 -16.44 -5.04
C PRO A 21 1.65 -16.63 -6.45
N TYR A 22 2.94 -16.37 -6.65
CA TYR A 22 3.59 -16.51 -7.96
C TYR A 22 3.42 -17.91 -8.56
N SER A 23 3.47 -18.94 -7.70
CA SER A 23 3.27 -20.35 -8.12
C SER A 23 1.89 -20.64 -8.71
N ALA A 24 0.87 -19.85 -8.34
CA ALA A 24 -0.50 -19.96 -8.86
C ALA A 24 -0.75 -19.13 -10.13
N VAL A 25 0.10 -18.13 -10.41
CA VAL A 25 -0.12 -17.14 -11.48
C VAL A 25 0.80 -17.35 -12.69
N LYS A 26 1.90 -18.11 -12.54
CA LYS A 26 2.81 -18.48 -13.64
C LYS A 26 2.08 -19.22 -14.78
N GLU A 27 2.60 -19.10 -16.01
CA GLU A 27 2.08 -19.75 -17.24
C GLU A 27 1.74 -21.24 -17.09
N ASN A 28 2.49 -21.99 -16.26
CA ASN A 28 2.15 -23.35 -15.84
C ASN A 28 1.75 -23.35 -14.36
N PRO A 29 0.48 -23.04 -14.03
CA PRO A 29 0.06 -22.77 -12.67
C PRO A 29 -0.05 -24.07 -11.87
N ARG A 30 0.51 -24.07 -10.65
CA ARG A 30 0.23 -25.11 -9.67
C ARG A 30 -1.14 -24.83 -9.07
N ILE A 31 -2.06 -25.79 -9.18
CA ILE A 31 -3.36 -25.69 -8.50
C ILE A 31 -3.13 -25.86 -7.00
N TRP A 32 -3.37 -24.79 -6.23
CA TRP A 32 -3.28 -24.86 -4.77
C TRP A 32 -4.39 -25.72 -4.18
N THR A 33 -4.03 -26.53 -3.22
CA THR A 33 -4.97 -27.26 -2.36
C THR A 33 -5.83 -26.29 -1.55
N LYS A 34 -7.01 -26.75 -1.12
CA LYS A 34 -7.91 -25.95 -0.26
C LYS A 34 -7.21 -25.48 1.02
N GLY A 35 -6.34 -26.33 1.59
CA GLY A 35 -5.54 -26.00 2.77
C GLY A 35 -4.56 -24.86 2.52
N GLU A 36 -3.76 -24.93 1.45
CA GLU A 36 -2.80 -23.86 1.08
C GLU A 36 -3.50 -22.51 0.88
N ARG A 37 -4.65 -22.50 0.19
CA ARG A 37 -5.45 -21.28 -0.01
C ARG A 37 -5.98 -20.70 1.30
N ALA A 38 -6.49 -21.55 2.19
CA ALA A 38 -7.03 -21.12 3.48
C ALA A 38 -5.93 -20.56 4.41
N VAL A 39 -4.76 -21.21 4.42
CA VAL A 39 -3.60 -20.79 5.19
C VAL A 39 -3.07 -19.46 4.68
N TYR A 40 -2.83 -19.33 3.37
CA TYR A 40 -2.34 -18.07 2.79
C TYR A 40 -3.36 -16.94 2.96
N GLY A 41 -4.62 -17.18 2.63
CA GLY A 41 -5.69 -16.19 2.74
C GLY A 41 -5.84 -15.62 4.15
N SER A 42 -5.65 -16.45 5.19
CA SER A 42 -5.77 -16.02 6.58
C SER A 42 -4.47 -15.42 7.14
N LEU A 43 -3.31 -15.99 6.81
CA LEU A 43 -2.05 -15.65 7.48
C LEU A 43 -1.25 -14.56 6.79
N HIS A 44 -1.38 -14.33 5.48
CA HIS A 44 -0.49 -13.40 4.77
C HIS A 44 -0.51 -11.99 5.39
N TRP A 45 -1.70 -11.46 5.71
CA TRP A 45 -1.84 -10.17 6.41
C TRP A 45 -1.13 -10.16 7.77
N THR A 46 -1.18 -11.26 8.51
CA THR A 46 -0.52 -11.38 9.83
C THR A 46 1.00 -11.43 9.69
N ILE A 47 1.51 -12.18 8.72
CA ILE A 47 2.94 -12.34 8.42
C ILE A 47 3.52 -11.00 7.93
N TRP A 48 2.81 -10.33 7.04
CA TRP A 48 3.14 -8.97 6.60
C TRP A 48 3.19 -8.01 7.79
N SER A 49 2.19 -8.05 8.66
CA SER A 49 2.13 -7.19 9.85
C SER A 49 3.31 -7.41 10.79
N PHE A 50 3.74 -8.65 11.03
CA PHE A 50 4.95 -8.92 11.84
C PHE A 50 6.21 -8.31 11.24
N SER A 51 6.34 -8.34 9.92
CA SER A 51 7.47 -7.73 9.21
C SER A 51 7.49 -6.20 9.40
N ILE A 52 6.32 -5.57 9.35
CA ILE A 52 6.16 -4.13 9.59
C ILE A 52 6.35 -3.78 11.06
N ILE A 53 5.90 -4.62 12.01
CA ILE A 53 6.13 -4.41 13.44
C ILE A 53 7.63 -4.32 13.70
N TRP A 54 8.43 -5.26 13.19
CA TRP A 54 9.88 -5.19 13.33
C TRP A 54 10.47 -3.89 12.76
N LEU A 55 10.01 -3.45 11.58
CA LEU A 55 10.43 -2.19 10.98
C LEU A 55 10.14 -1.00 11.91
N ILE A 56 8.95 -0.93 12.50
CA ILE A 56 8.56 0.14 13.45
C ILE A 56 9.44 0.09 14.70
N PHE A 57 9.63 -1.10 15.28
CA PHE A 57 10.51 -1.30 16.43
C PHE A 57 11.94 -0.85 16.13
N ALA A 58 12.50 -1.24 14.98
CA ALA A 58 13.84 -0.85 14.57
C ALA A 58 13.97 0.67 14.40
N CYS A 59 12.93 1.35 13.90
CA CYS A 59 12.88 2.81 13.80
C CYS A 59 12.81 3.50 15.17
N HIS A 60 12.03 2.95 16.11
CA HIS A 60 11.87 3.48 17.46
C HIS A 60 13.18 3.41 18.26
N TYR A 61 13.85 2.26 18.25
CA TYR A 61 15.09 2.03 19.01
C TYR A 61 16.38 2.47 18.27
N ASN A 62 16.26 3.23 17.18
CA ASN A 62 17.39 3.70 16.35
C ASN A 62 18.25 2.58 15.72
N TYR A 63 17.73 1.36 15.59
CA TYR A 63 18.40 0.25 14.91
C TYR A 63 18.21 0.21 13.39
N ALA A 64 17.38 1.10 12.84
CA ALA A 64 17.06 1.16 11.42
C ALA A 64 18.09 1.92 10.56
N GLY A 65 19.03 2.66 11.17
CA GLY A 65 20.10 3.37 10.46
C GLY A 65 19.61 4.19 9.24
N PRO A 66 20.02 3.86 8.01
CA PRO A 66 19.61 4.60 6.79
C PRO A 66 18.11 4.48 6.48
N VAL A 67 17.46 3.38 6.84
CA VAL A 67 16.03 3.16 6.59
C VAL A 67 15.20 4.22 7.34
N LYS A 68 15.63 4.60 8.55
CA LYS A 68 14.96 5.66 9.31
C LYS A 68 15.04 7.01 8.60
N ILE A 69 16.17 7.35 7.99
CA ILE A 69 16.35 8.61 7.26
C ILE A 69 15.43 8.66 6.04
N LEU A 70 15.34 7.54 5.31
CA LEU A 70 14.47 7.42 4.14
C LEU A 70 12.99 7.55 4.55
N LEU A 71 12.54 6.83 5.59
CA LEU A 71 11.16 6.89 6.06
C LEU A 71 10.79 8.23 6.69
N ALA A 72 11.73 8.91 7.34
CA ALA A 72 11.52 10.22 7.96
C ALA A 72 11.67 11.39 6.97
N ALA A 73 11.92 11.13 5.69
CA ALA A 73 12.10 12.18 4.70
C ALA A 73 10.84 13.04 4.55
N LYS A 74 11.00 14.37 4.52
CA LYS A 74 9.89 15.34 4.37
C LYS A 74 9.08 15.16 3.08
N PHE A 75 9.66 14.51 2.08
CA PHE A 75 8.99 14.14 0.84
C PHE A 75 7.73 13.31 1.07
N TRP A 76 7.71 12.45 2.10
CA TRP A 76 6.54 11.61 2.41
C TRP A 76 5.38 12.38 3.05
N ILE A 77 5.61 13.58 3.58
CA ILE A 77 4.58 14.35 4.29
C ILE A 77 3.38 14.70 3.40
N PRO A 78 3.55 15.35 2.23
CA PRO A 78 2.41 15.64 1.35
C PRO A 78 1.76 14.36 0.81
N LEU A 79 2.56 13.34 0.48
CA LEU A 79 2.06 12.07 -0.04
C LEU A 79 1.21 11.32 1.00
N SER A 80 1.63 11.35 2.27
CA SER A 80 0.90 10.74 3.38
C SER A 80 -0.46 11.39 3.63
N ARG A 81 -0.59 12.71 3.40
CA ARG A 81 -1.87 13.42 3.56
C ARG A 81 -2.90 12.97 2.52
N ILE A 82 -2.49 12.83 1.26
CA ILE A 82 -3.40 12.45 0.17
C ILE A 82 -3.64 10.93 0.08
N ASN A 83 -2.84 10.11 0.78
CA ASN A 83 -2.89 8.65 0.69
C ASN A 83 -4.25 8.06 1.09
N TYR A 84 -4.96 8.68 2.05
CA TYR A 84 -6.29 8.21 2.45
C TYR A 84 -7.29 8.31 1.30
N VAL A 85 -7.37 9.49 0.65
CA VAL A 85 -8.23 9.69 -0.51
C VAL A 85 -7.76 8.83 -1.68
N ALA A 86 -6.45 8.69 -1.88
CA ALA A 86 -5.87 7.83 -2.91
C ALA A 86 -6.30 6.37 -2.74
N PHE A 87 -6.31 5.85 -1.51
CA PHE A 87 -6.76 4.49 -1.22
C PHE A 87 -8.22 4.25 -1.64
N ILE A 88 -9.12 5.19 -1.33
CA ILE A 88 -10.54 5.08 -1.70
C ILE A 88 -10.71 5.17 -3.22
N MET A 89 -10.04 6.15 -3.86
CA MET A 89 -10.16 6.37 -5.30
C MET A 89 -9.53 5.24 -6.11
N HIS A 90 -8.48 4.61 -5.62
CA HIS A 90 -7.78 3.53 -6.34
C HIS A 90 -8.71 2.41 -6.77
N TYR A 91 -9.58 1.95 -5.87
CA TYR A 91 -10.49 0.85 -6.17
C TYR A 91 -11.50 1.21 -7.26
N THR A 92 -12.01 2.44 -7.23
CA THR A 92 -12.89 2.99 -8.26
C THR A 92 -12.19 3.05 -9.61
N ILE A 93 -10.95 3.55 -9.65
CA ILE A 93 -10.16 3.63 -10.88
C ILE A 93 -9.91 2.25 -11.48
N ILE A 94 -9.48 1.28 -10.66
CA ILE A 94 -9.25 -0.10 -11.13
C ILE A 94 -10.53 -0.72 -11.68
N LYS A 95 -11.68 -0.50 -11.03
CA LYS A 95 -12.98 -0.97 -11.54
C LYS A 95 -13.32 -0.38 -12.88
N ILE A 96 -13.17 0.94 -13.03
CA ILE A 96 -13.43 1.62 -14.31
C ILE A 96 -12.55 0.99 -15.40
N PHE A 97 -11.26 0.81 -15.16
CA PHE A 97 -10.39 0.10 -16.10
C PHE A 97 -10.90 -1.30 -16.39
N ALA A 98 -11.25 -2.08 -15.38
CA ALA A 98 -11.73 -3.45 -15.54
C ALA A 98 -13.01 -3.56 -16.41
N TYR A 99 -13.97 -2.64 -16.22
CA TYR A 99 -15.22 -2.63 -16.99
C TYR A 99 -15.05 -2.14 -18.43
N ASN A 100 -14.02 -1.36 -18.72
CA ASN A 100 -13.75 -0.85 -20.07
C ASN A 100 -12.86 -1.79 -20.91
N ILE A 101 -12.46 -2.95 -20.36
CA ILE A 101 -11.71 -3.95 -21.12
C ILE A 101 -12.69 -4.75 -21.97
N GLU A 102 -12.70 -4.47 -23.27
CA GLU A 102 -13.56 -5.16 -24.24
C GLU A 102 -12.89 -6.38 -24.89
N ALA A 103 -11.56 -6.42 -24.88
CA ALA A 103 -10.77 -7.47 -25.51
C ALA A 103 -9.85 -8.18 -24.50
N PRO A 104 -9.54 -9.48 -24.70
CA PRO A 104 -8.65 -10.21 -23.82
C PRO A 104 -7.25 -9.59 -23.80
N ILE A 105 -6.75 -9.32 -22.60
CA ILE A 105 -5.42 -8.77 -22.39
C ILE A 105 -4.39 -9.89 -22.32
N HIS A 106 -3.31 -9.77 -23.09
CA HIS A 106 -2.16 -10.65 -22.93
C HIS A 106 -1.40 -10.31 -21.64
N TYR A 107 -1.34 -11.26 -20.71
CA TYR A 107 -0.64 -11.13 -19.43
C TYR A 107 0.87 -11.20 -19.59
N THR A 108 1.47 -10.13 -20.10
CA THR A 108 2.92 -9.95 -20.13
C THR A 108 3.37 -9.11 -18.94
N GLY A 109 4.64 -9.28 -18.51
CA GLY A 109 5.22 -8.47 -17.44
C GLY A 109 5.13 -6.96 -17.74
N PHE A 110 5.30 -6.58 -19.01
CA PHE A 110 5.16 -5.20 -19.45
C PHE A 110 3.73 -4.68 -19.23
N THR A 111 2.73 -5.42 -19.69
CA THR A 111 1.31 -5.03 -19.53
C THR A 111 0.91 -4.92 -18.06
N LEU A 112 1.41 -5.81 -17.20
CA LEU A 112 1.17 -5.76 -15.75
C LEU A 112 1.79 -4.52 -15.11
N VAL A 113 3.05 -4.20 -15.44
CA VAL A 113 3.72 -3.01 -14.91
C VAL A 113 3.06 -1.73 -15.40
N THR A 114 2.72 -1.65 -16.69
CA THR A 114 2.05 -0.47 -17.26
C THR A 114 0.67 -0.26 -16.66
N SER A 115 -0.13 -1.33 -16.49
CA SER A 115 -1.46 -1.22 -15.86
C SER A 115 -1.37 -0.80 -14.39
N TYR A 116 -0.42 -1.35 -13.62
CA TYR A 116 -0.15 -0.92 -12.25
C TYR A 116 0.23 0.56 -12.17
N LEU A 117 1.20 1.00 -12.97
CA LEU A 117 1.65 2.39 -12.97
C LEU A 117 0.54 3.35 -13.40
N THR A 118 -0.25 2.98 -14.40
CA THR A 118 -1.38 3.78 -14.88
C THR A 118 -2.42 3.95 -13.78
N ALA A 119 -2.82 2.85 -13.13
CA ALA A 119 -3.77 2.89 -12.03
C ALA A 119 -3.22 3.72 -10.86
N LEU A 120 -1.94 3.56 -10.50
CA LEU A 120 -1.29 4.30 -9.42
C LEU A 120 -1.26 5.81 -9.69
N VAL A 121 -0.72 6.23 -10.83
CA VAL A 121 -0.60 7.66 -11.18
C VAL A 121 -1.98 8.30 -11.27
N LEU A 122 -2.95 7.65 -11.92
CA LEU A 122 -4.30 8.20 -12.05
C LEU A 122 -5.01 8.30 -10.70
N SER A 123 -4.86 7.30 -9.83
CA SER A 123 -5.45 7.32 -8.48
C SER A 123 -4.91 8.47 -7.65
N TYR A 124 -3.60 8.71 -7.67
CA TYR A 124 -2.99 9.83 -6.96
C TYR A 124 -3.34 11.19 -7.58
N ALA A 125 -3.45 11.28 -8.91
CA ALA A 125 -3.86 12.52 -9.58
C ALA A 125 -5.30 12.91 -9.21
N VAL A 126 -6.22 11.95 -9.24
CA VAL A 126 -7.62 12.19 -8.85
C VAL A 126 -7.73 12.46 -7.36
N ALA A 127 -7.01 11.72 -6.53
CA ALA A 127 -7.00 11.97 -5.08
C ALA A 127 -6.48 13.36 -4.72
N PHE A 128 -5.46 13.85 -5.42
CA PHE A 128 -4.97 15.21 -5.23
C PHE A 128 -6.07 16.26 -5.50
N ILE A 129 -6.81 16.11 -6.60
CA ILE A 129 -7.93 17.00 -6.94
C ILE A 129 -9.00 16.95 -5.84
N VAL A 130 -9.40 15.76 -5.41
CA VAL A 130 -10.43 15.56 -4.38
C VAL A 130 -9.98 16.15 -3.03
N THR A 131 -8.73 15.94 -2.63
CA THR A 131 -8.20 16.52 -1.40
C THR A 131 -8.24 18.05 -1.45
N VAL A 132 -7.84 18.67 -2.56
CA VAL A 132 -7.84 20.13 -2.69
C VAL A 132 -9.25 20.72 -2.73
N VAL A 133 -10.19 20.09 -3.46
CA VAL A 133 -11.54 20.61 -3.68
C VAL A 133 -12.49 20.32 -2.53
N VAL A 134 -12.30 19.20 -1.81
CA VAL A 134 -13.24 18.74 -0.78
C VAL A 134 -12.61 18.70 0.59
N GLU A 135 -11.49 17.99 0.75
CA GLU A 135 -10.90 17.74 2.08
C GLU A 135 -10.37 19.02 2.73
N GLN A 136 -9.64 19.85 1.99
CA GLN A 136 -9.11 21.13 2.49
C GLN A 136 -10.21 22.13 2.91
N PRO A 137 -11.26 22.41 2.12
CA PRO A 137 -12.31 23.31 2.56
C PRO A 137 -13.11 22.73 3.73
N CYS A 138 -13.38 21.43 3.76
CA CYS A 138 -14.04 20.80 4.91
C CYS A 138 -13.21 20.93 6.19
N ALA A 139 -11.90 20.69 6.13
CA ALA A 139 -10.99 20.87 7.27
C ALA A 139 -10.95 22.33 7.76
N ASN A 140 -10.97 23.30 6.84
CA ASN A 140 -11.04 24.72 7.20
C ASN A 140 -12.36 25.09 7.87
N LEU A 141 -13.49 24.55 7.40
CA LEU A 141 -14.80 24.76 8.01
C LEU A 141 -14.87 24.14 9.41
N GLU A 142 -14.35 22.94 9.59
CA GLU A 142 -14.28 22.27 10.90
C GLU A 142 -13.47 23.10 11.90
N ALA A 143 -12.30 23.61 11.49
CA ALA A 143 -11.47 24.46 12.33
C ALA A 143 -12.17 25.78 12.73
N LEU A 144 -13.02 26.34 11.86
CA LEU A 144 -13.82 27.53 12.17
C LEU A 144 -14.94 27.21 13.17
N VAL A 145 -15.61 26.07 13.02
CA VAL A 145 -16.66 25.62 13.94
C VAL A 145 -16.08 25.36 15.32
N TRP A 146 -14.95 24.65 15.42
CA TRP A 146 -14.32 24.35 16.71
C TRP A 146 -13.91 25.61 17.48
N LYS A 147 -13.28 26.58 16.80
CA LYS A 147 -12.93 27.88 17.39
C LYS A 147 -14.15 28.66 17.91
N LYS A 148 -15.32 28.45 17.32
CA LYS A 148 -16.58 29.08 17.77
C LYS A 148 -17.13 28.38 19.02
N VAL A 149 -16.94 27.07 19.15
CA VAL A 149 -17.37 26.28 20.32
C VAL A 149 -16.52 26.62 21.54
N GLU A 150 -15.19 26.70 21.41
CA GLU A 150 -14.29 27.03 22.54
C GLU A 150 -14.49 28.45 23.11
N LYS A 151 -15.05 29.37 22.31
CA LYS A 151 -15.33 30.74 22.75
C LYS A 151 -16.67 30.90 23.48
N LYS A 152 -17.51 29.87 23.52
CA LYS A 152 -18.77 29.85 24.28
C LYS A 152 -18.56 29.18 25.62
#